data_AF-A0A836UJW5-F1
#
_entry.id   AF-A0A836UJW5-F1
#
_cell.length_a   1.000
_cell.length_b   1.000
_cell.length_c   1.000
_cell.angle_alpha   90.00
_cell.angle_beta   90.00
_cell.angle_gamma   90.00
#
_symmetry.space_group_name_H-M   'P 1'
#
loop_
_entity.id
_entity.type
_entity.pdbx_description
1 polymer ?
#
loop_
_entity_poly.entity_id
_entity_poly.type
_entity_poly.pdbx_seq_one_letter_code
_entity_poly.pdbx_strand_id
1 'polypeptide(L)'
;MKRIATTDFRDHLRDRFIDAQTTTSARLAPTHFLTNEIGVDGDIREELSSFAAAKVEFDIPSAKLKGAELLFYVNADRTSEEKTMRLQVNGHVLTHRQNRQRMLTGGWDRKKIAAKYLKEGPNEFVFSHNGVLHIDPFPGGLADQPESHSSRSYDGGKTWHKGALGEARAINGEYLVRLRLKGHPSRGTLCSPVIDLTDEKGEGHIAPRLGIRRLRLKSRALKPKGTHIYFELRSGSTPSFDPRTWTGWEKSTVLEWPGRFAQWRATLETSSADKTPTLQSVTLEADIKEDAKSLAPFELVDLDHPELVYSSYNFAYMGQHPHQERLLKQYRLEEVIAKGQTELEQLALLRDWIHSQWLGWQSGKYPHCPTWSPLDILDTTKGNWGYGMCTHYGAVFAGCASALGWVARSIVVDHHCLAEVWSEDLQKWILEDAGPNTEFDATYEIDGVPINALELHYAAAGKKRKKIMANKLPQNKIEPMTQYIDVFCRFGIPLRNTHLIFAEPAELRHGNGQYHWDGYLWWSDGIDPQYAEYSLQTSRPGDFYWSVNQTRIYLQAAEDAQCLQVDLEHTAPNFSHFLVRENGGQWREEREARFVWSLTTSENQLEAQAVNVFGKTGRIAKARVNLI
;
A
#
# COMPACT_ATOMS: atom_id res chain seq x y z
N MET A 1 -10.24 4.43 -37.29
CA MET A 1 -10.58 3.75 -36.02
C MET A 1 -9.27 3.28 -35.39
N LYS A 2 -8.89 3.83 -34.24
CA LYS A 2 -7.71 3.39 -33.47
C LYS A 2 -8.08 2.25 -32.53
N ARG A 3 -7.13 1.36 -32.23
CA ARG A 3 -7.40 0.15 -31.43
C ARG A 3 -6.32 -0.06 -30.38
N ILE A 4 -6.71 0.02 -29.11
CA ILE A 4 -5.83 -0.23 -27.97
C ILE A 4 -6.24 -1.54 -27.32
N ALA A 5 -5.34 -2.53 -27.29
CA ALA A 5 -5.63 -3.85 -26.75
C ALA A 5 -4.78 -4.15 -25.52
N THR A 6 -5.44 -4.56 -24.45
CA THR A 6 -4.81 -5.00 -23.20
C THR A 6 -5.01 -6.49 -23.02
N THR A 7 -3.91 -7.23 -22.87
CA THR A 7 -3.89 -8.69 -22.61
C THR A 7 -3.15 -9.08 -21.34
N ASP A 8 -2.55 -8.11 -20.67
CA ASP A 8 -1.88 -8.27 -19.38
C ASP A 8 -2.44 -7.27 -18.38
N PHE A 9 -2.96 -7.79 -17.28
CA PHE A 9 -3.59 -7.00 -16.21
C PHE A 9 -2.73 -6.92 -14.94
N ARG A 10 -1.48 -7.44 -14.97
CA ARG A 10 -0.60 -7.45 -13.78
C ARG A 10 -0.36 -6.07 -13.19
N ASP A 11 -0.28 -5.04 -14.04
CA ASP A 11 -0.01 -3.67 -13.62
C ASP A 11 -1.27 -2.81 -13.43
N HIS A 12 -2.46 -3.37 -13.68
CA HIS A 12 -3.73 -2.67 -13.47
C HIS A 12 -4.06 -2.53 -11.99
N LEU A 13 -4.71 -1.41 -11.64
CA LEU A 13 -5.19 -1.14 -10.29
C LEU A 13 -6.30 -2.14 -9.93
N ARG A 14 -6.27 -2.66 -8.72
CA ARG A 14 -7.23 -3.68 -8.29
C ARG A 14 -7.46 -3.68 -6.80
N ASP A 15 -8.66 -4.08 -6.40
CA ASP A 15 -8.87 -4.45 -5.00
C ASP A 15 -8.23 -5.83 -4.69
N ARG A 16 -8.14 -6.15 -3.39
CA ARG A 16 -7.59 -7.42 -2.88
C ARG A 16 -8.34 -8.67 -3.34
N PHE A 17 -9.50 -8.52 -4.00
CA PHE A 17 -10.35 -9.62 -4.42
C PHE A 17 -10.10 -10.05 -5.87
N ILE A 18 -9.14 -9.44 -6.56
CA ILE A 18 -8.71 -9.83 -7.91
C ILE A 18 -7.34 -10.49 -7.89
N ASP A 19 -7.27 -11.67 -8.50
CA ASP A 19 -6.03 -12.31 -8.95
C ASP A 19 -5.75 -11.91 -10.40
N ALA A 20 -4.73 -11.08 -10.56
CA ALA A 20 -4.09 -10.81 -11.84
C ALA A 20 -2.59 -11.13 -11.78
N GLN A 21 -2.13 -11.90 -10.79
CA GLN A 21 -0.71 -12.19 -10.56
C GLN A 21 -0.32 -13.51 -11.23
N THR A 22 -1.15 -14.54 -11.06
CA THR A 22 -0.83 -15.92 -11.46
C THR A 22 -0.78 -16.11 -12.97
N THR A 23 -1.48 -15.24 -13.71
CA THR A 23 -1.54 -15.22 -15.17
C THR A 23 -1.68 -13.77 -15.63
N THR A 24 -1.49 -13.50 -16.92
CA THR A 24 -1.78 -12.18 -17.50
C THR A 24 -3.29 -11.84 -17.51
N SER A 25 -4.16 -12.83 -17.27
CA SER A 25 -5.62 -12.67 -17.18
C SER A 25 -6.07 -12.32 -15.75
N ALA A 26 -7.20 -11.65 -15.62
CA ALA A 26 -7.77 -11.27 -14.32
C ALA A 26 -8.97 -12.14 -13.94
N ARG A 27 -9.02 -12.58 -12.69
CA ARG A 27 -10.10 -13.40 -12.11
C ARG A 27 -10.30 -13.03 -10.64
N LEU A 28 -11.37 -13.51 -10.02
CA LEU A 28 -11.53 -13.39 -8.56
C LEU A 28 -10.43 -14.19 -7.84
N ALA A 29 -9.88 -13.63 -6.75
CA ALA A 29 -8.86 -14.26 -5.92
C ALA A 29 -9.31 -15.65 -5.46
N PRO A 30 -8.41 -16.64 -5.34
CA PRO A 30 -8.79 -18.01 -4.94
C PRO A 30 -9.04 -18.15 -3.43
N THR A 31 -8.72 -17.12 -2.65
CA THR A 31 -8.99 -17.03 -1.22
C THR A 31 -9.47 -15.62 -0.87
N HIS A 32 -10.18 -15.49 0.24
CA HIS A 32 -10.52 -14.19 0.82
C HIS A 32 -10.60 -14.28 2.34
N PHE A 33 -10.57 -13.11 2.99
CA PHE A 33 -10.36 -12.98 4.42
C PHE A 33 -11.59 -12.41 5.12
N LEU A 34 -11.95 -12.98 6.26
CA LEU A 34 -13.01 -12.51 7.16
C LEU A 34 -12.41 -12.23 8.54
N THR A 35 -12.74 -11.06 9.09
CA THR A 35 -12.40 -10.66 10.46
C THR A 35 -13.52 -9.78 11.02
N ASN A 36 -13.69 -9.81 12.35
CA ASN A 36 -14.62 -8.97 13.09
C ASN A 36 -13.89 -7.90 13.93
N GLU A 37 -12.56 -7.87 13.88
CA GLU A 37 -11.71 -6.91 14.59
C GLU A 37 -10.63 -6.34 13.68
N ILE A 38 -10.00 -5.26 14.12
CA ILE A 38 -8.84 -4.66 13.43
C ILE A 38 -7.55 -4.88 14.23
N GLY A 39 -7.62 -5.36 15.46
CA GLY A 39 -6.49 -5.73 16.29
C GLY A 39 -5.76 -4.49 16.78
N VAL A 40 -6.48 -3.50 17.32
CA VAL A 40 -5.82 -2.33 17.94
C VAL A 40 -5.09 -2.76 19.21
N ASP A 41 -5.74 -3.58 20.04
CA ASP A 41 -5.20 -4.12 21.28
C ASP A 41 -5.11 -5.65 21.20
N GLY A 42 -3.95 -6.19 21.57
CA GLY A 42 -3.68 -7.63 21.65
C GLY A 42 -3.22 -8.08 23.05
N ASP A 43 -3.31 -7.24 24.07
CA ASP A 43 -2.79 -7.54 25.42
C ASP A 43 -3.80 -8.21 26.34
N ILE A 44 -5.10 -8.03 26.06
CA ILE A 44 -6.17 -8.53 26.92
C ILE A 44 -6.28 -10.05 26.75
N ARG A 45 -5.50 -10.78 27.55
CA ARG A 45 -5.43 -12.24 27.57
C ARG A 45 -6.64 -12.84 28.24
N GLU A 46 -7.16 -13.91 27.65
CA GLU A 46 -8.23 -14.70 28.21
C GLU A 46 -7.91 -16.20 28.18
N GLU A 47 -7.97 -16.84 29.35
CA GLU A 47 -7.67 -18.26 29.52
C GLU A 47 -8.91 -19.14 29.34
N LEU A 48 -8.72 -20.26 28.64
CA LEU A 48 -9.75 -21.26 28.36
C LEU A 48 -9.68 -22.42 29.35
N SER A 49 -10.83 -23.01 29.67
CA SER A 49 -10.93 -24.20 30.51
C SER A 49 -12.09 -25.10 30.09
N SER A 50 -12.35 -26.19 30.82
CA SER A 50 -13.56 -27.01 30.62
C SER A 50 -14.85 -26.27 30.98
N PHE A 51 -14.76 -25.19 31.76
CA PHE A 51 -15.89 -24.37 32.20
C PHE A 51 -15.96 -23.03 31.47
N ALA A 52 -14.80 -22.44 31.15
CA ALA A 52 -14.68 -21.19 30.43
C ALA A 52 -14.37 -21.43 28.94
N ALA A 53 -15.32 -21.11 28.06
CA ALA A 53 -15.18 -21.30 26.62
C ALA A 53 -15.44 -19.99 25.86
N ALA A 54 -14.78 -19.83 24.72
CA ALA A 54 -14.94 -18.71 23.83
C ALA A 54 -15.67 -19.16 22.55
N LYS A 55 -16.57 -18.33 22.01
CA LYS A 55 -17.25 -18.54 20.74
C LYS A 55 -17.05 -17.32 19.85
N VAL A 56 -16.65 -17.56 18.61
CA VAL A 56 -16.54 -16.56 17.53
C VAL A 56 -17.46 -16.96 16.38
N GLU A 57 -18.16 -15.99 15.82
CA GLU A 57 -19.12 -16.19 14.72
C GLU A 57 -18.64 -15.49 13.44
N PHE A 58 -18.71 -16.19 12.31
CA PHE A 58 -18.45 -15.62 10.98
C PHE A 58 -19.60 -15.90 10.04
N ASP A 59 -20.03 -14.91 9.25
CA ASP A 59 -20.95 -15.11 8.15
C ASP A 59 -20.17 -15.52 6.88
N ILE A 60 -20.42 -16.75 6.40
CA ILE A 60 -19.74 -17.31 5.23
C ILE A 60 -20.65 -17.18 4.00
N PRO A 61 -20.23 -16.47 2.94
CA PRO A 61 -21.10 -16.11 1.81
C PRO A 61 -21.48 -17.28 0.90
N SER A 62 -20.81 -18.43 1.00
CA SER A 62 -21.11 -19.62 0.17
C SER A 62 -20.55 -20.88 0.81
N ALA A 63 -21.33 -21.97 0.83
CA ALA A 63 -20.88 -23.28 1.33
C ALA A 63 -19.89 -23.99 0.40
N LYS A 64 -19.78 -23.59 -0.88
CA LYS A 64 -18.93 -24.25 -1.89
C LYS A 64 -17.47 -23.82 -1.81
N LEU A 65 -16.86 -24.12 -0.67
CA LEU A 65 -15.47 -23.83 -0.37
C LEU A 65 -14.62 -25.09 -0.48
N LYS A 66 -13.31 -24.91 -0.70
CA LYS A 66 -12.32 -25.99 -0.58
C LYS A 66 -11.92 -26.24 0.89
N GLY A 67 -12.25 -25.31 1.77
CA GLY A 67 -11.95 -25.31 3.20
C GLY A 67 -11.69 -23.90 3.70
N ALA A 68 -11.12 -23.79 4.90
CA ALA A 68 -10.65 -22.53 5.46
C ALA A 68 -9.41 -22.72 6.32
N GLU A 69 -8.73 -21.63 6.61
CA GLU A 69 -7.69 -21.55 7.64
C GLU A 69 -8.18 -20.61 8.74
N LEU A 70 -8.38 -21.17 9.93
CA LEU A 70 -8.70 -20.45 11.15
C LEU A 70 -7.40 -19.95 11.77
N LEU A 71 -7.33 -18.66 12.05
CA LEU A 71 -6.15 -17.95 12.52
C LEU A 71 -6.50 -17.32 13.87
N PHE A 72 -5.65 -17.43 14.86
CA PHE A 72 -5.92 -16.84 16.17
C PHE A 72 -4.64 -16.38 16.85
N TYR A 73 -4.69 -15.19 17.44
CA TYR A 73 -3.57 -14.58 18.12
C TYR A 73 -3.39 -15.19 19.50
N VAL A 74 -2.15 -15.61 19.78
CA VAL A 74 -1.76 -16.28 21.03
C VAL A 74 -0.59 -15.57 21.72
N ASN A 75 -0.08 -14.47 21.16
CA ASN A 75 1.04 -13.68 21.69
C ASN A 75 2.20 -14.54 22.24
N ALA A 76 2.67 -15.50 21.44
CA ALA A 76 3.72 -16.47 21.79
C ALA A 76 3.42 -17.47 22.93
N ASP A 77 2.20 -17.53 23.47
CA ASP A 77 1.74 -18.54 24.44
C ASP A 77 1.94 -19.95 23.89
N ARG A 78 2.35 -20.87 24.80
CA ARG A 78 2.74 -22.25 24.49
C ARG A 78 1.84 -23.30 25.13
N THR A 79 0.81 -22.89 25.84
CA THR A 79 -0.02 -23.79 26.66
C THR A 79 -0.61 -24.92 25.81
N SER A 80 -0.97 -24.60 24.57
CA SER A 80 -1.55 -25.58 23.64
C SER A 80 -0.55 -26.47 22.90
N GLU A 81 0.76 -26.31 23.14
CA GLU A 81 1.82 -27.21 22.66
C GLU A 81 1.77 -28.54 23.42
N GLU A 82 1.62 -28.47 24.74
CA GLU A 82 1.57 -29.65 25.61
C GLU A 82 0.14 -30.17 25.78
N LYS A 83 -0.81 -29.27 26.08
CA LYS A 83 -2.20 -29.62 26.39
C LYS A 83 -3.11 -29.23 25.23
N THR A 84 -3.86 -30.18 24.70
CA THR A 84 -4.66 -29.90 23.50
C THR A 84 -5.81 -28.94 23.78
N MET A 85 -5.96 -27.93 22.94
CA MET A 85 -7.15 -27.09 22.87
C MET A 85 -8.26 -27.86 22.16
N ARG A 86 -9.49 -27.78 22.68
CA ARG A 86 -10.67 -28.31 21.99
C ARG A 86 -11.30 -27.19 21.17
N LEU A 87 -11.38 -27.41 19.86
CA LEU A 87 -12.05 -26.53 18.91
C LEU A 87 -13.32 -27.22 18.41
N GLN A 88 -14.43 -26.52 18.35
CA GLN A 88 -15.66 -27.03 17.75
C GLN A 88 -16.12 -26.08 16.65
N VAL A 89 -16.44 -26.64 15.47
CA VAL A 89 -16.90 -25.88 14.30
C VAL A 89 -18.28 -26.40 13.92
N ASN A 90 -19.32 -25.58 14.08
CA ASN A 90 -20.71 -25.97 13.81
C ASN A 90 -21.10 -27.34 14.42
N GLY A 91 -20.69 -27.60 15.67
CA GLY A 91 -20.96 -28.88 16.34
C GLY A 91 -19.89 -29.97 16.13
N HIS A 92 -19.02 -29.85 15.11
CA HIS A 92 -17.96 -30.81 14.87
C HIS A 92 -16.75 -30.55 15.75
N VAL A 93 -16.36 -31.54 16.56
CA VAL A 93 -15.24 -31.43 17.50
C VAL A 93 -13.92 -31.75 16.81
N LEU A 94 -12.95 -30.87 17.02
CA LEU A 94 -11.57 -30.94 16.55
C LEU A 94 -10.63 -30.77 17.73
N THR A 95 -9.48 -31.43 17.66
CA THR A 95 -8.38 -31.23 18.59
C THR A 95 -7.32 -30.36 17.94
N HIS A 96 -6.84 -29.36 18.67
CA HIS A 96 -5.73 -28.51 18.27
C HIS A 96 -4.56 -28.66 19.24
N ARG A 97 -3.37 -28.86 18.67
CA ARG A 97 -2.09 -28.80 19.37
C ARG A 97 -1.22 -27.84 18.58
N GLN A 98 -0.74 -26.79 19.24
CA GLN A 98 0.12 -25.79 18.61
C GLN A 98 1.39 -26.45 18.07
N ASN A 99 1.81 -26.04 16.88
CA ASN A 99 3.08 -26.45 16.29
C ASN A 99 3.86 -25.19 15.91
N ARG A 100 4.89 -24.88 16.70
CA ARG A 100 5.71 -23.67 16.55
C ARG A 100 6.35 -23.52 15.17
N GLN A 101 6.82 -24.61 14.57
CA GLN A 101 7.40 -24.59 13.22
C GLN A 101 6.38 -24.27 12.12
N ARG A 102 5.09 -24.38 12.45
CA ARG A 102 3.98 -24.07 11.53
C ARG A 102 3.24 -22.79 11.90
N MET A 103 3.61 -22.13 13.00
CA MET A 103 3.11 -20.79 13.31
C MET A 103 3.55 -19.81 12.22
N LEU A 104 2.79 -18.74 12.07
CA LEU A 104 3.06 -17.75 11.03
C LEU A 104 4.21 -16.86 11.46
N THR A 105 4.06 -16.20 12.61
CA THR A 105 4.92 -15.08 13.04
C THR A 105 5.24 -15.12 14.54
N GLY A 106 5.19 -16.30 15.16
CA GLY A 106 5.34 -16.46 16.62
C GLY A 106 4.15 -15.93 17.44
N GLY A 107 3.41 -14.92 16.96
CA GLY A 107 2.20 -14.38 17.58
C GLY A 107 0.90 -15.06 17.16
N TRP A 108 0.84 -15.59 15.93
CA TRP A 108 -0.36 -16.19 15.36
C TRP A 108 -0.23 -17.72 15.20
N ASP A 109 -1.24 -18.44 15.70
CA ASP A 109 -1.42 -19.87 15.46
C ASP A 109 -2.55 -20.11 14.45
N ARG A 110 -2.62 -21.33 13.91
CA ARG A 110 -3.55 -21.66 12.82
C ARG A 110 -4.03 -23.10 12.83
N LYS A 111 -5.26 -23.28 12.32
CA LYS A 111 -5.89 -24.59 12.10
C LYS A 111 -6.59 -24.64 10.76
N LYS A 112 -6.28 -25.66 9.95
CA LYS A 112 -7.03 -25.97 8.73
C LYS A 112 -8.39 -26.56 9.08
N ILE A 113 -9.44 -25.99 8.49
CA ILE A 113 -10.83 -26.41 8.65
C ILE A 113 -11.32 -27.02 7.33
N ALA A 114 -11.81 -28.25 7.40
CA ALA A 114 -12.34 -28.94 6.23
C ALA A 114 -13.67 -28.32 5.79
N ALA A 115 -13.90 -28.23 4.47
CA ALA A 115 -15.12 -27.63 3.90
C ALA A 115 -16.42 -28.24 4.47
N LYS A 116 -16.43 -29.55 4.75
CA LYS A 116 -17.59 -30.27 5.30
C LYS A 116 -18.04 -29.78 6.69
N TYR A 117 -17.22 -29.01 7.41
CA TYR A 117 -17.58 -28.43 8.70
C TYR A 117 -18.13 -27.00 8.57
N LEU A 118 -18.09 -26.43 7.37
CA LEU A 118 -18.55 -25.07 7.09
C LEU A 118 -19.89 -25.11 6.36
N LYS A 119 -20.69 -24.08 6.54
CA LYS A 119 -21.97 -23.89 5.85
C LYS A 119 -22.10 -22.45 5.34
N GLU A 120 -23.04 -22.22 4.45
CA GLU A 120 -23.43 -20.87 4.05
C GLU A 120 -24.18 -20.19 5.21
N GLY A 121 -23.95 -18.89 5.39
CA GLY A 121 -24.51 -18.13 6.51
C GLY A 121 -23.63 -18.19 7.77
N PRO A 122 -24.24 -18.06 8.96
CA PRO A 122 -23.51 -18.02 10.23
C PRO A 122 -22.79 -19.33 10.56
N ASN A 123 -21.50 -19.24 10.88
CA ASN A 123 -20.66 -20.35 11.32
C ASN A 123 -20.08 -20.06 12.71
N GLU A 124 -20.17 -21.04 13.61
CA GLU A 124 -19.69 -20.90 14.98
C GLU A 124 -18.37 -21.66 15.19
N PHE A 125 -17.42 -20.99 15.86
CA PHE A 125 -16.12 -21.53 16.26
C PHE A 125 -15.98 -21.44 17.77
N VAL A 126 -15.96 -22.57 18.47
CA VAL A 126 -15.91 -22.64 19.92
C VAL A 126 -14.56 -23.19 20.40
N PHE A 127 -13.87 -22.43 21.23
CA PHE A 127 -12.56 -22.76 21.82
C PHE A 127 -12.73 -23.06 23.31
N SER A 128 -12.12 -24.15 23.80
CA SER A 128 -12.25 -24.57 25.21
C SER A 128 -11.11 -25.49 25.68
N HIS A 129 -11.18 -25.87 26.95
CA HIS A 129 -10.30 -26.79 27.68
C HIS A 129 -8.91 -26.25 28.00
N ASN A 130 -8.11 -25.90 27.00
CA ASN A 130 -6.75 -25.40 27.20
C ASN A 130 -6.43 -24.30 26.18
N GLY A 131 -5.46 -23.46 26.50
CA GLY A 131 -4.98 -22.38 25.65
C GLY A 131 -5.57 -21.03 26.01
N VAL A 132 -5.23 -20.05 25.20
CA VAL A 132 -5.57 -18.64 25.42
C VAL A 132 -6.10 -18.03 24.14
N LEU A 133 -6.92 -17.00 24.28
CA LEU A 133 -7.26 -16.06 23.22
C LEU A 133 -7.01 -14.64 23.73
N HIS A 134 -6.90 -13.71 22.80
CA HIS A 134 -6.74 -12.29 23.10
C HIS A 134 -7.95 -11.51 22.59
N ILE A 135 -8.24 -10.39 23.23
CA ILE A 135 -9.44 -9.57 22.97
C ILE A 135 -9.02 -8.18 22.48
N ASP A 136 -9.62 -7.76 21.37
CA ASP A 136 -9.68 -6.37 20.94
C ASP A 136 -10.93 -5.76 21.62
N PRO A 137 -10.79 -4.74 22.49
CA PRO A 137 -11.91 -4.18 23.24
C PRO A 137 -12.85 -3.33 22.37
N PHE A 138 -12.61 -3.23 21.05
CA PHE A 138 -13.43 -2.47 20.11
C PHE A 138 -14.13 -3.41 19.10
N PRO A 139 -15.46 -3.63 19.20
CA PRO A 139 -16.20 -4.42 18.22
C PRO A 139 -16.05 -3.86 16.80
N GLY A 140 -15.85 -4.71 15.80
CA GLY A 140 -15.68 -4.27 14.40
C GLY A 140 -14.47 -3.36 14.15
N GLY A 141 -13.55 -3.25 15.11
CA GLY A 141 -12.39 -2.36 15.03
C GLY A 141 -12.71 -0.86 15.07
N LEU A 142 -13.96 -0.48 15.38
CA LEU A 142 -14.43 0.89 15.52
C LEU A 142 -15.39 0.95 16.72
N ALA A 143 -15.29 1.99 17.57
CA ALA A 143 -16.06 2.11 18.81
C ALA A 143 -17.60 2.07 18.63
N ASP A 144 -18.10 2.19 17.39
CA ASP A 144 -19.52 2.43 17.08
C ASP A 144 -20.28 1.16 16.60
N GLN A 145 -19.64 -0.01 16.56
CA GLN A 145 -20.32 -1.27 16.22
C GLN A 145 -21.07 -1.82 17.45
N PRO A 146 -22.41 -1.92 17.41
CA PRO A 146 -23.19 -2.22 18.61
C PRO A 146 -23.15 -3.70 18.99
N GLU A 147 -22.86 -4.61 18.04
CA GLU A 147 -22.96 -6.05 18.25
C GLU A 147 -21.62 -6.76 18.06
N SER A 148 -21.18 -7.45 19.12
CA SER A 148 -20.03 -8.36 19.07
C SER A 148 -20.43 -9.71 18.47
N HIS A 149 -19.52 -10.29 17.69
CA HIS A 149 -19.56 -11.66 17.17
C HIS A 149 -18.79 -12.64 18.05
N SER A 150 -18.30 -12.15 19.19
CA SER A 150 -17.60 -12.89 20.20
C SER A 150 -18.45 -13.04 21.46
N SER A 151 -18.45 -14.24 22.03
CA SER A 151 -19.16 -14.50 23.28
C SER A 151 -18.40 -15.49 24.14
N ARG A 152 -18.63 -15.40 25.45
CA ARG A 152 -17.99 -16.26 26.44
C ARG A 152 -19.01 -17.09 27.19
N SER A 153 -18.65 -18.32 27.49
CA SER A 153 -19.38 -19.20 28.40
C SER A 153 -18.59 -19.40 29.68
N TYR A 154 -19.29 -19.53 30.80
CA TYR A 154 -18.71 -19.81 32.13
C TYR A 154 -19.21 -21.11 32.76
N ASP A 155 -20.06 -21.86 32.04
CA ASP A 155 -20.71 -23.07 32.53
C ASP A 155 -20.49 -24.29 31.60
N GLY A 156 -19.40 -24.25 30.83
CA GLY A 156 -19.01 -25.32 29.92
C GLY A 156 -19.75 -25.30 28.58
N GLY A 157 -20.21 -24.12 28.13
CA GLY A 157 -20.88 -23.92 26.84
C GLY A 157 -22.39 -24.07 26.87
N LYS A 158 -23.04 -24.03 28.05
CA LYS A 158 -24.51 -24.12 28.15
C LYS A 158 -25.14 -22.74 27.97
N THR A 159 -24.53 -21.67 28.49
CA THR A 159 -24.91 -20.28 28.23
C THR A 159 -23.78 -19.50 27.57
N TRP A 160 -24.15 -18.50 26.77
CA TRP A 160 -23.22 -17.62 26.04
C TRP A 160 -23.55 -16.16 26.33
N HIS A 161 -22.53 -15.39 26.68
CA HIS A 161 -22.64 -13.99 27.06
C HIS A 161 -21.80 -13.12 26.12
N LYS A 162 -22.46 -12.23 25.37
CA LYS A 162 -21.82 -11.10 24.66
C LYS A 162 -21.59 -9.95 25.65
N GLY A 163 -20.64 -9.05 25.38
CA GLY A 163 -20.38 -7.91 26.27
C GLY A 163 -19.72 -8.25 27.61
N ALA A 164 -19.32 -9.51 27.80
CA ALA A 164 -18.81 -10.03 29.05
C ALA A 164 -17.38 -10.60 28.91
N LEU A 165 -16.58 -10.10 27.97
CA LEU A 165 -15.23 -10.60 27.78
C LEU A 165 -14.28 -10.04 28.86
N GLY A 166 -13.10 -10.66 28.98
CA GLY A 166 -12.04 -10.24 29.90
C GLY A 166 -12.27 -10.67 31.35
N GLU A 167 -11.29 -10.37 32.21
CA GLU A 167 -11.31 -10.74 33.63
C GLU A 167 -12.50 -10.11 34.38
N ALA A 168 -12.73 -8.82 34.14
CA ALA A 168 -13.83 -8.06 34.76
C ALA A 168 -15.22 -8.40 34.18
N ARG A 169 -15.30 -9.19 33.10
CA ARG A 169 -16.55 -9.59 32.42
C ARG A 169 -17.40 -8.41 31.99
N ALA A 170 -16.75 -7.37 31.48
CA ALA A 170 -17.38 -6.10 31.13
C ALA A 170 -16.95 -5.58 29.74
N ILE A 171 -16.16 -6.36 29.00
CA ILE A 171 -15.66 -5.96 27.68
C ILE A 171 -16.67 -6.41 26.62
N ASN A 172 -17.24 -5.44 25.92
CA ASN A 172 -17.89 -5.65 24.63
C ASN A 172 -16.84 -5.49 23.54
N GLY A 173 -16.21 -6.59 23.15
CA GLY A 173 -15.10 -6.61 22.20
C GLY A 173 -15.12 -7.87 21.34
N GLU A 174 -14.03 -8.16 20.68
CA GLU A 174 -13.88 -9.29 19.76
C GLU A 174 -12.63 -10.09 20.08
N TYR A 175 -12.69 -11.41 19.99
CA TYR A 175 -11.46 -12.19 20.04
C TYR A 175 -10.66 -11.97 18.76
N LEU A 176 -9.32 -11.88 18.88
CA LEU A 176 -8.38 -11.80 17.76
C LEU A 176 -8.31 -13.16 17.02
N VAL A 177 -9.40 -13.47 16.33
CA VAL A 177 -9.64 -14.69 15.58
C VAL A 177 -10.09 -14.26 14.19
N ARG A 178 -9.46 -14.85 13.17
CA ARG A 178 -9.68 -14.50 11.77
C ARG A 178 -9.85 -15.75 10.94
N LEU A 179 -10.52 -15.63 9.78
CA LEU A 179 -10.83 -16.77 8.93
C LEU A 179 -10.46 -16.48 7.48
N ARG A 180 -9.52 -17.25 6.93
CA ARG A 180 -9.20 -17.22 5.49
C ARG A 180 -9.93 -18.35 4.76
N LEU A 181 -10.91 -17.99 3.94
CA LEU A 181 -11.70 -18.93 3.16
C LEU A 181 -10.95 -19.35 1.89
N LYS A 182 -10.91 -20.66 1.58
CA LYS A 182 -10.36 -21.19 0.33
C LYS A 182 -11.48 -21.29 -0.71
N GLY A 183 -11.81 -20.15 -1.30
CA GLY A 183 -12.80 -19.98 -2.36
C GLY A 183 -12.85 -18.52 -2.82
N HIS A 184 -13.42 -18.31 -3.99
CA HIS A 184 -13.55 -17.00 -4.60
C HIS A 184 -14.47 -16.08 -3.79
N PRO A 185 -14.08 -14.81 -3.55
CA PRO A 185 -14.99 -13.80 -3.02
C PRO A 185 -16.15 -13.57 -3.99
N SER A 186 -17.28 -13.05 -3.51
CA SER A 186 -18.45 -12.81 -4.36
C SER A 186 -18.22 -11.74 -5.44
N ARG A 187 -17.31 -10.80 -5.19
CA ARG A 187 -17.04 -9.66 -6.07
C ARG A 187 -15.60 -9.16 -5.93
N GLY A 188 -15.05 -8.64 -7.02
CA GLY A 188 -13.78 -7.91 -7.06
C GLY A 188 -13.73 -6.93 -8.24
N THR A 189 -12.83 -5.95 -8.15
CA THR A 189 -12.77 -4.82 -9.07
C THR A 189 -11.36 -4.61 -9.62
N LEU A 190 -11.27 -4.44 -10.94
CA LEU A 190 -10.06 -4.13 -11.70
C LEU A 190 -10.27 -2.83 -12.48
N CYS A 191 -9.30 -1.93 -12.49
CA CYS A 191 -9.35 -0.65 -13.18
C CYS A 191 -8.12 -0.46 -14.06
N SER A 192 -8.32 0.06 -15.28
CA SER A 192 -7.22 0.43 -16.16
C SER A 192 -6.45 1.65 -15.64
N PRO A 193 -5.17 1.81 -16.02
CA PRO A 193 -4.54 3.13 -15.99
C PRO A 193 -5.35 4.11 -16.87
N VAL A 194 -5.03 5.40 -16.77
CA VAL A 194 -5.52 6.37 -17.78
C VAL A 194 -4.89 6.01 -19.12
N ILE A 195 -5.74 5.90 -20.15
CA ILE A 195 -5.34 5.55 -21.50
C ILE A 195 -5.49 6.79 -22.35
N ASP A 196 -4.40 7.24 -22.97
CA ASP A 196 -4.44 8.20 -24.07
C ASP A 196 -4.94 7.50 -25.33
N LEU A 197 -6.14 7.86 -25.81
CA LEU A 197 -6.76 7.21 -26.97
C LEU A 197 -6.02 7.51 -28.29
N THR A 198 -5.06 8.43 -28.28
CA THR A 198 -4.27 8.78 -29.46
C THR A 198 -2.94 8.04 -29.51
N ASP A 199 -2.48 7.53 -28.36
CA ASP A 199 -1.20 6.83 -28.18
C ASP A 199 -1.42 5.34 -27.92
N GLU A 200 -1.38 4.53 -28.98
CA GLU A 200 -1.63 3.09 -28.85
C GLU A 200 -0.54 2.34 -28.06
N LYS A 201 0.68 2.92 -27.97
CA LYS A 201 1.83 2.28 -27.33
C LYS A 201 2.22 2.91 -26.00
N GLY A 202 1.73 4.12 -25.70
CA GLY A 202 2.13 4.88 -24.51
C GLY A 202 3.57 5.38 -24.58
N GLU A 203 4.13 5.54 -25.78
CA GLU A 203 5.53 5.98 -25.99
C GLU A 203 5.65 7.52 -25.95
N GLY A 204 4.54 8.25 -25.97
CA GLY A 204 4.47 9.70 -26.09
C GLY A 204 4.58 10.17 -27.54
N HIS A 205 3.78 11.17 -27.92
CA HIS A 205 3.83 11.83 -29.23
C HIS A 205 3.13 13.20 -29.20
N ILE A 206 3.25 13.97 -30.27
CA ILE A 206 2.40 15.14 -30.51
C ILE A 206 1.09 14.66 -31.13
N ALA A 207 -0.02 14.76 -30.39
CA ALA A 207 -1.33 14.38 -30.92
C ALA A 207 -1.81 15.41 -31.97
N PRO A 208 -2.46 14.97 -33.07
CA PRO A 208 -3.10 15.90 -34.00
C PRO A 208 -4.29 16.60 -33.35
N ARG A 209 -4.81 17.64 -33.99
CA ARG A 209 -6.18 18.09 -33.67
C ARG A 209 -7.14 16.96 -34.02
N LEU A 210 -8.04 16.64 -33.10
CA LEU A 210 -8.96 15.51 -33.28
C LEU A 210 -10.26 15.69 -32.52
N GLY A 211 -11.28 15.00 -32.99
CA GLY A 211 -12.49 14.69 -32.24
C GLY A 211 -12.72 13.19 -32.20
N ILE A 212 -13.07 12.66 -31.03
CA ILE A 212 -13.44 11.26 -30.88
C ILE A 212 -14.97 11.21 -30.87
N ARG A 213 -15.56 10.59 -31.89
CA ARG A 213 -17.02 10.47 -31.99
C ARG A 213 -17.56 9.42 -31.04
N ARG A 214 -16.84 8.32 -30.89
CA ARG A 214 -17.29 7.17 -30.11
C ARG A 214 -16.12 6.32 -29.63
N LEU A 215 -16.20 5.83 -28.41
CA LEU A 215 -15.34 4.79 -27.86
C LEU A 215 -16.16 3.53 -27.61
N ARG A 216 -15.69 2.36 -28.06
CA ARG A 216 -16.30 1.07 -27.77
C ARG A 216 -15.33 0.16 -27.04
N LEU A 217 -15.80 -0.46 -25.96
CA LEU A 217 -15.09 -1.51 -25.25
C LEU A 217 -15.56 -2.88 -25.73
N LYS A 218 -14.63 -3.69 -26.20
CA LYS A 218 -14.80 -5.13 -26.41
C LYS A 218 -13.96 -5.89 -25.40
N SER A 219 -14.41 -7.08 -25.01
CA SER A 219 -13.63 -7.95 -24.14
C SER A 219 -13.73 -9.40 -24.58
N ARG A 220 -12.68 -10.16 -24.28
CA ARG A 220 -12.69 -11.63 -24.32
C ARG A 220 -12.67 -12.13 -22.89
N ALA A 221 -13.64 -12.95 -22.53
CA ALA A 221 -13.77 -13.47 -21.18
C ALA A 221 -14.37 -14.86 -21.16
N LEU A 222 -13.98 -15.66 -20.17
CA LEU A 222 -14.65 -16.91 -19.80
C LEU A 222 -15.61 -16.61 -18.66
N LYS A 223 -16.89 -16.95 -18.84
CA LYS A 223 -17.95 -16.69 -17.86
C LYS A 223 -18.70 -18.00 -17.54
N PRO A 224 -18.18 -18.85 -16.63
CA PRO A 224 -18.92 -20.02 -16.17
C PRO A 224 -20.32 -19.66 -15.66
N LYS A 225 -21.28 -20.61 -15.71
CA LYS A 225 -22.65 -20.37 -15.23
C LYS A 225 -22.65 -19.87 -13.77
N GLY A 226 -23.29 -18.72 -13.55
CA GLY A 226 -23.36 -18.03 -12.25
C GLY A 226 -22.27 -16.98 -12.03
N THR A 227 -21.52 -16.62 -13.08
CA THR A 227 -20.48 -15.57 -13.03
C THR A 227 -20.76 -14.47 -14.04
N HIS A 228 -20.36 -13.25 -13.70
CA HIS A 228 -20.59 -12.06 -14.51
C HIS A 228 -19.35 -11.15 -14.55
N ILE A 229 -19.24 -10.37 -15.63
CA ILE A 229 -18.28 -9.26 -15.73
C ILE A 229 -19.05 -8.06 -16.27
N TYR A 230 -19.05 -6.98 -15.48
CA TYR A 230 -19.64 -5.70 -15.84
C TYR A 230 -18.54 -4.69 -16.11
N PHE A 231 -18.74 -3.84 -17.12
CA PHE A 231 -17.81 -2.78 -17.46
C PHE A 231 -18.44 -1.43 -17.20
N GLU A 232 -17.60 -0.52 -16.72
CA GLU A 232 -17.86 0.90 -16.65
C GLU A 232 -16.79 1.65 -17.42
N LEU A 233 -17.17 2.76 -18.05
CA LEU A 233 -16.28 3.65 -18.78
C LEU A 233 -16.36 5.06 -18.21
N ARG A 234 -15.26 5.80 -18.28
CA ARG A 234 -15.22 7.25 -18.12
C ARG A 234 -14.19 7.85 -19.07
N SER A 235 -14.34 9.13 -19.41
CA SER A 235 -13.38 9.83 -20.26
C SER A 235 -13.22 11.29 -19.85
N GLY A 236 -12.13 11.91 -20.27
CA GLY A 236 -11.86 13.32 -20.01
C GLY A 236 -10.87 13.94 -20.99
N SER A 237 -10.76 15.26 -20.94
CA SER A 237 -9.91 16.03 -21.84
C SER A 237 -8.48 16.25 -21.33
N THR A 238 -8.18 15.82 -20.10
CA THR A 238 -6.87 15.97 -19.42
C THR A 238 -6.34 14.59 -19.00
N PRO A 239 -5.01 14.41 -18.89
CA PRO A 239 -4.38 13.10 -18.58
C PRO A 239 -4.66 12.62 -17.15
N SER A 240 -4.90 13.53 -16.21
CA SER A 240 -5.31 13.18 -14.84
C SER A 240 -6.80 13.42 -14.63
N PHE A 241 -7.42 12.57 -13.81
CA PHE A 241 -8.83 12.69 -13.44
C PHE A 241 -9.08 13.98 -12.65
N ASP A 242 -9.99 14.80 -13.16
CA ASP A 242 -10.57 15.96 -12.48
C ASP A 242 -12.07 15.97 -12.78
N PRO A 243 -12.96 16.05 -11.76
CA PRO A 243 -14.40 16.05 -11.98
C PRO A 243 -14.93 17.18 -12.87
N ARG A 244 -14.13 18.23 -13.13
CA ARG A 244 -14.45 19.34 -14.04
C ARG A 244 -14.19 19.00 -15.51
N THR A 245 -13.24 18.11 -15.79
CA THR A 245 -12.80 17.76 -17.16
C THR A 245 -13.07 16.30 -17.53
N TRP A 246 -13.53 15.48 -16.58
CA TRP A 246 -13.87 14.08 -16.74
C TRP A 246 -15.33 13.77 -16.44
N THR A 247 -15.88 12.78 -17.14
CA THR A 247 -17.17 12.19 -16.83
C THR A 247 -17.11 11.34 -15.56
N GLY A 248 -18.28 11.12 -14.94
CA GLY A 248 -18.46 10.05 -13.96
C GLY A 248 -18.30 8.66 -14.60
N TRP A 249 -18.27 7.63 -13.78
CA TRP A 249 -18.31 6.24 -14.26
C TRP A 249 -19.69 5.90 -14.83
N GLU A 250 -19.72 5.47 -16.09
CA GLU A 250 -20.94 5.05 -16.78
C GLU A 250 -20.94 3.54 -16.98
N LYS A 251 -22.02 2.86 -16.56
CA LYS A 251 -22.22 1.41 -16.76
C LYS A 251 -22.57 1.11 -18.22
N SER A 252 -21.58 1.28 -19.09
CA SER A 252 -21.70 1.12 -20.53
C SER A 252 -20.42 0.53 -21.11
N THR A 253 -20.54 -0.09 -22.28
CA THR A 253 -19.39 -0.49 -23.11
C THR A 253 -19.18 0.48 -24.28
N VAL A 254 -19.94 1.58 -24.33
CA VAL A 254 -19.87 2.62 -25.35
C VAL A 254 -19.96 3.99 -24.69
N LEU A 255 -19.08 4.90 -25.09
CA LEU A 255 -19.20 6.34 -24.81
C LEU A 255 -19.32 7.10 -26.14
N GLU A 256 -20.26 8.03 -26.23
CA GLU A 256 -20.35 8.97 -27.35
C GLU A 256 -19.60 10.25 -26.98
N TRP A 257 -18.90 10.83 -27.95
CA TRP A 257 -18.12 12.06 -27.81
C TRP A 257 -17.16 12.09 -26.60
N PRO A 258 -16.35 11.02 -26.36
CA PRO A 258 -15.42 11.00 -25.24
C PRO A 258 -14.28 12.02 -25.45
N GLY A 259 -13.65 12.42 -24.34
CA GLY A 259 -12.39 13.16 -24.38
C GLY A 259 -11.21 12.29 -24.87
N ARG A 260 -10.02 12.91 -24.98
CA ARG A 260 -8.78 12.24 -25.42
C ARG A 260 -8.39 11.07 -24.51
N PHE A 261 -8.64 11.21 -23.21
CA PHE A 261 -8.23 10.23 -22.22
C PHE A 261 -9.43 9.42 -21.75
N ALA A 262 -9.22 8.13 -21.49
CA ALA A 262 -10.28 7.24 -21.03
C ALA A 262 -9.78 6.24 -19.99
N GLN A 263 -10.72 5.73 -19.19
CA GLN A 263 -10.51 4.59 -18.32
C GLN A 263 -11.68 3.63 -18.41
N TRP A 264 -11.37 2.36 -18.15
CA TRP A 264 -12.38 1.33 -17.96
C TRP A 264 -12.21 0.66 -16.60
N ARG A 265 -13.33 0.22 -16.02
CA ARG A 265 -13.37 -0.56 -14.79
C ARG A 265 -14.18 -1.82 -15.03
N ALA A 266 -13.62 -2.97 -14.64
CA ALA A 266 -14.27 -4.27 -14.70
C ALA A 266 -14.64 -4.71 -13.27
N THR A 267 -15.92 -4.99 -13.05
CA THR A 267 -16.39 -5.68 -11.84
C THR A 267 -16.64 -7.14 -12.17
N LEU A 268 -15.93 -8.04 -11.50
CA LEU A 268 -16.10 -9.49 -11.62
C LEU A 268 -17.00 -9.96 -10.47
N GLU A 269 -17.98 -10.82 -10.78
CA GLU A 269 -18.92 -11.35 -9.78
C GLU A 269 -19.15 -12.86 -9.94
N THR A 270 -19.41 -13.52 -8.82
CA THR A 270 -19.81 -14.93 -8.75
C THR A 270 -20.83 -15.14 -7.65
N SER A 271 -21.81 -16.02 -7.89
CA SER A 271 -22.73 -16.51 -6.85
C SER A 271 -22.25 -17.80 -6.18
N SER A 272 -21.03 -18.25 -6.48
CA SER A 272 -20.51 -19.56 -6.08
C SER A 272 -19.00 -19.48 -5.86
N ALA A 273 -18.52 -19.79 -4.64
CA ALA A 273 -17.10 -19.63 -4.28
C ALA A 273 -16.14 -20.62 -4.99
N ASP A 274 -16.66 -21.63 -5.69
CA ASP A 274 -15.90 -22.58 -6.52
C ASP A 274 -15.79 -22.16 -7.99
N LYS A 275 -16.35 -21.01 -8.37
CA LYS A 275 -16.34 -20.48 -9.74
C LYS A 275 -15.86 -19.04 -9.78
N THR A 276 -15.18 -18.71 -10.87
CA THR A 276 -14.69 -17.35 -11.12
C THR A 276 -14.82 -17.01 -12.61
N PRO A 277 -15.28 -15.80 -12.97
CA PRO A 277 -15.12 -15.30 -14.33
C PRO A 277 -13.65 -14.99 -14.58
N THR A 278 -13.20 -15.08 -15.83
CA THR A 278 -11.82 -14.74 -16.23
C THR A 278 -11.84 -13.75 -17.38
N LEU A 279 -11.34 -12.54 -17.14
CA LEU A 279 -11.11 -11.53 -18.16
C LEU A 279 -9.76 -11.78 -18.82
N GLN A 280 -9.77 -12.08 -20.13
CA GLN A 280 -8.56 -12.44 -20.87
C GLN A 280 -8.00 -11.29 -21.70
N SER A 281 -8.85 -10.39 -22.17
CA SER A 281 -8.41 -9.18 -22.87
C SER A 281 -9.50 -8.12 -22.88
N VAL A 282 -9.09 -6.86 -22.90
CA VAL A 282 -9.94 -5.69 -23.19
C VAL A 282 -9.40 -5.01 -24.44
N THR A 283 -10.30 -4.54 -25.30
CA THR A 283 -9.95 -3.76 -26.49
C THR A 283 -10.82 -2.52 -26.52
N LEU A 284 -10.18 -1.36 -26.57
CA LEU A 284 -10.82 -0.08 -26.84
C LEU A 284 -10.73 0.21 -28.35
N GLU A 285 -11.87 0.48 -28.97
CA GLU A 285 -11.98 0.91 -30.37
C GLU A 285 -12.50 2.35 -30.40
N ALA A 286 -11.63 3.28 -30.79
CA ALA A 286 -11.94 4.70 -30.87
C ALA A 286 -12.22 5.13 -32.32
N ASP A 287 -13.40 5.69 -32.56
CA ASP A 287 -13.77 6.34 -33.81
C ASP A 287 -13.29 7.79 -33.79
N ILE A 288 -12.06 7.99 -34.27
CA ILE A 288 -11.35 9.28 -34.23
C ILE A 288 -11.39 9.92 -35.61
N LYS A 289 -11.78 11.20 -35.64
CA LYS A 289 -11.60 12.10 -36.78
C LYS A 289 -10.43 13.02 -36.49
N GLU A 290 -9.27 12.72 -37.09
CA GLU A 290 -8.04 13.49 -36.93
C GLU A 290 -7.88 14.48 -38.10
N ASP A 291 -7.35 15.67 -37.81
CA ASP A 291 -6.80 16.59 -38.80
C ASP A 291 -5.29 16.36 -38.88
N ALA A 292 -4.86 15.33 -39.60
CA ALA A 292 -3.45 14.96 -39.70
C ALA A 292 -2.55 16.10 -40.23
N LYS A 293 -3.12 17.05 -40.99
CA LYS A 293 -2.37 18.22 -41.48
C LYS A 293 -1.99 19.19 -40.36
N SER A 294 -2.65 19.13 -39.20
CA SER A 294 -2.29 19.93 -38.03
C SER A 294 -0.90 19.57 -37.48
N LEU A 295 -0.34 18.42 -37.86
CA LEU A 295 1.00 18.00 -37.44
C LEU A 295 2.11 18.42 -38.40
N ALA A 296 1.76 18.83 -39.63
CA ALA A 296 2.74 19.15 -40.66
C ALA A 296 3.81 20.18 -40.23
N PRO A 297 3.49 21.19 -39.39
CA PRO A 297 4.50 22.15 -38.92
C PRO A 297 5.42 21.62 -37.82
N PHE A 298 5.17 20.45 -37.23
CA PHE A 298 5.87 20.02 -36.00
C PHE A 298 6.69 18.75 -36.20
N GLU A 299 7.94 18.79 -35.77
CA GLU A 299 8.79 17.61 -35.62
C GLU A 299 9.15 17.43 -34.14
N LEU A 300 8.77 16.28 -33.57
CA LEU A 300 9.16 15.91 -32.21
C LEU A 300 10.60 15.39 -32.24
N VAL A 301 11.51 16.13 -31.62
CA VAL A 301 12.94 15.77 -31.53
C VAL A 301 13.19 14.84 -30.35
N ASP A 302 12.57 15.14 -29.21
CA ASP A 302 12.78 14.42 -27.95
C ASP A 302 11.60 14.61 -27.01
N LEU A 303 11.28 13.58 -26.22
CA LEU A 303 10.24 13.64 -25.21
C LEU A 303 10.60 12.71 -24.06
N ASP A 304 10.82 13.30 -22.89
CA ASP A 304 10.95 12.56 -21.64
C ASP A 304 9.55 12.16 -21.15
N HIS A 305 9.19 10.89 -21.37
CA HIS A 305 7.87 10.35 -21.08
C HIS A 305 7.96 9.18 -20.09
N PRO A 306 8.26 9.43 -18.79
CA PRO A 306 8.44 8.37 -17.80
C PRO A 306 7.13 7.61 -17.57
N GLU A 307 7.21 6.31 -17.29
CA GLU A 307 6.06 5.53 -16.83
C GLU A 307 5.65 5.96 -15.41
N LEU A 308 4.41 6.45 -15.25
CA LEU A 308 3.86 6.80 -13.95
C LEU A 308 3.12 5.61 -13.36
N VAL A 309 3.69 5.07 -12.27
CA VAL A 309 3.11 3.94 -11.54
C VAL A 309 2.22 4.48 -10.42
N TYR A 310 0.99 3.98 -10.34
CA TYR A 310 0.02 4.31 -9.28
C TYR A 310 -0.23 3.11 -8.38
N SER A 311 -0.48 3.34 -7.09
CA SER A 311 -0.92 2.31 -6.15
C SER A 311 -2.42 2.06 -6.25
N SER A 312 -2.85 0.82 -6.04
CA SER A 312 -4.26 0.48 -5.89
C SER A 312 -4.85 0.96 -4.55
N TYR A 313 -3.98 1.34 -3.61
CA TYR A 313 -4.33 1.78 -2.27
C TYR A 313 -3.99 3.26 -2.09
N ASN A 314 -4.93 3.99 -1.51
CA ASN A 314 -4.69 5.39 -1.17
C ASN A 314 -3.67 5.48 -0.03
N PHE A 315 -2.77 6.46 -0.11
CA PHE A 315 -1.81 6.78 0.92
C PHE A 315 -2.10 8.17 1.49
N ALA A 316 -2.22 8.29 2.82
CA ALA A 316 -2.45 9.56 3.47
C ALA A 316 -1.12 10.28 3.76
N TYR A 317 -0.89 11.39 3.07
CA TYR A 317 0.32 12.19 3.18
C TYR A 317 0.22 13.26 4.28
N MET A 318 1.31 13.46 5.02
CA MET A 318 1.47 14.58 5.93
C MET A 318 1.61 15.88 5.13
N GLY A 319 0.67 16.80 5.34
CA GLY A 319 0.72 18.17 4.82
C GLY A 319 1.31 19.16 5.81
N GLN A 320 1.22 20.45 5.48
CA GLN A 320 1.60 21.53 6.39
C GLN A 320 0.72 21.53 7.66
N HIS A 321 1.35 21.64 8.82
CA HIS A 321 0.65 21.62 10.11
C HIS A 321 1.51 22.28 11.20
N PRO A 322 0.93 22.92 12.24
CA PRO A 322 1.70 23.50 13.35
C PRO A 322 2.65 22.51 14.05
N HIS A 323 2.29 21.22 14.15
CA HIS A 323 3.18 20.19 14.68
C HIS A 323 4.39 19.92 13.77
N GLN A 324 4.21 19.99 12.45
CA GLN A 324 5.29 19.87 11.48
C GLN A 324 6.26 21.05 11.61
N GLU A 325 5.75 22.28 11.71
CA GLU A 325 6.59 23.46 11.95
C GLU A 325 7.32 23.37 13.29
N ARG A 326 6.63 22.92 14.35
CA ARG A 326 7.24 22.71 15.67
C ARG A 326 8.38 21.70 15.59
N LEU A 327 8.19 20.57 14.93
CA LEU A 327 9.23 19.54 14.78
C LEU A 327 10.47 20.10 14.08
N LEU A 328 10.30 20.80 12.96
CA LEU A 328 11.41 21.45 12.24
C LEU A 328 12.18 22.44 13.12
N LYS A 329 11.46 23.35 13.79
CA LYS A 329 12.05 24.46 14.57
C LYS A 329 12.68 23.97 15.88
N GLN A 330 12.00 23.10 16.63
CA GLN A 330 12.46 22.60 17.94
C GLN A 330 13.74 21.78 17.82
N TYR A 331 13.88 21.00 16.74
CA TYR A 331 15.00 20.09 16.52
C TYR A 331 15.98 20.57 15.44
N ARG A 332 15.74 21.75 14.85
CA ARG A 332 16.60 22.40 13.84
C ARG A 332 16.96 21.46 12.68
N LEU A 333 15.95 20.75 12.16
CA LEU A 333 16.17 19.67 11.21
C LEU A 333 16.85 20.12 9.91
N GLU A 334 16.67 21.38 9.50
CA GLU A 334 17.41 21.95 8.36
C GLU A 334 18.91 22.05 8.64
N GLU A 335 19.32 22.43 9.86
CA GLU A 335 20.72 22.49 10.27
C GLU A 335 21.35 21.08 10.34
N VAL A 336 20.56 20.07 10.74
CA VAL A 336 21.00 18.66 10.81
C VAL A 336 21.47 18.17 9.44
N ILE A 337 20.70 18.47 8.39
CA ILE A 337 21.00 17.98 7.03
C ILE A 337 21.90 18.92 6.22
N ALA A 338 22.15 20.15 6.69
CA ALA A 338 22.76 21.22 5.90
C ALA A 338 24.15 20.90 5.31
N LYS A 339 24.88 19.95 5.91
CA LYS A 339 26.21 19.55 5.44
C LYS A 339 26.18 18.57 4.27
N GLY A 340 25.04 17.92 4.00
CA GLY A 340 24.90 16.97 2.91
C GLY A 340 24.88 17.67 1.55
N GLN A 341 25.80 17.29 0.68
CA GLN A 341 25.94 17.83 -0.68
C GLN A 341 25.03 17.11 -1.68
N THR A 342 24.69 15.86 -1.39
CA THR A 342 23.75 15.05 -2.16
C THR A 342 22.50 14.76 -1.34
N GLU A 343 21.40 14.39 -2.01
CA GLU A 343 20.19 13.97 -1.32
C GLU A 343 20.45 12.78 -0.39
N LEU A 344 21.23 11.79 -0.87
CA LEU A 344 21.58 10.62 -0.07
C LEU A 344 22.38 10.99 1.18
N GLU A 345 23.31 11.95 1.09
CA GLU A 345 24.03 12.45 2.26
C GLU A 345 23.12 13.18 3.24
N GLN A 346 22.14 13.95 2.76
CA GLN A 346 21.16 14.63 3.62
C GLN A 346 20.28 13.62 4.38
N LEU A 347 19.81 12.59 3.68
CA LEU A 347 19.03 11.50 4.29
C LEU A 347 19.86 10.73 5.32
N ALA A 348 21.13 10.44 5.00
CA ALA A 348 22.05 9.77 5.92
C ALA A 348 22.36 10.61 7.17
N LEU A 349 22.57 11.92 7.02
CA LEU A 349 22.75 12.83 8.17
C LEU A 349 21.52 12.88 9.07
N LEU A 350 20.32 12.88 8.48
CA LEU A 350 19.08 12.81 9.25
C LEU A 350 19.00 11.47 10.01
N ARG A 351 19.31 10.36 9.35
CA ARG A 351 19.30 9.02 9.95
C ARG A 351 20.27 8.90 11.13
N ASP A 352 21.53 9.31 10.95
CA ASP A 352 22.57 9.31 11.99
C ASP A 352 22.17 10.21 13.17
N TRP A 353 21.61 11.39 12.90
CA TRP A 353 21.09 12.26 13.95
C TRP A 353 19.99 11.57 14.77
N ILE A 354 19.04 10.89 14.12
CA ILE A 354 17.96 10.16 14.80
C ILE A 354 18.52 9.00 15.62
N HIS A 355 19.43 8.22 15.04
CA HIS A 355 20.12 7.12 15.73
C HIS A 355 20.72 7.57 17.06
N SER A 356 21.31 8.76 17.09
CA SER A 356 21.96 9.34 18.28
C SER A 356 21.02 9.88 19.36
N GLN A 357 19.71 9.98 19.11
CA GLN A 357 18.79 10.66 20.04
C GLN A 357 18.47 9.84 21.30
N TRP A 358 18.52 8.51 21.25
CA TRP A 358 18.28 7.66 22.42
C TRP A 358 18.98 6.30 22.34
N LEU A 359 19.08 5.61 23.48
CA LEU A 359 19.86 4.38 23.67
C LEU A 359 19.09 3.08 23.32
N GLY A 360 17.99 3.18 22.57
CA GLY A 360 17.17 2.02 22.21
C GLY A 360 16.26 1.46 23.31
N TRP A 361 16.02 0.15 23.27
CA TRP A 361 14.95 -0.53 24.01
C TRP A 361 15.30 -0.70 25.50
N GLN A 362 14.75 0.19 26.33
CA GLN A 362 14.97 0.22 27.79
C GLN A 362 13.69 -0.02 28.61
N SER A 363 12.82 -0.92 28.17
CA SER A 363 11.53 -1.18 28.84
C SER A 363 11.65 -1.73 30.27
N GLY A 364 12.80 -2.31 30.63
CA GLY A 364 13.09 -2.72 32.01
C GLY A 364 13.37 -1.54 32.96
N LYS A 365 13.71 -0.36 32.42
CA LYS A 365 14.02 0.86 33.17
C LYS A 365 12.88 1.87 33.14
N TYR A 366 12.18 1.97 32.01
CA TYR A 366 11.11 2.93 31.79
C TYR A 366 9.83 2.22 31.36
N PRO A 367 8.68 2.48 32.02
CA PRO A 367 7.44 1.76 31.74
C PRO A 367 6.68 2.31 30.53
N HIS A 368 6.92 3.56 30.13
CA HIS A 368 6.14 4.20 29.08
C HIS A 368 6.67 3.87 27.67
N CYS A 369 5.79 3.30 26.84
CA CYS A 369 5.99 3.16 25.40
C CYS A 369 5.31 4.35 24.69
N PRO A 370 6.06 5.21 23.99
CA PRO A 370 5.48 6.33 23.27
C PRO A 370 4.66 5.86 22.07
N THR A 371 3.93 6.79 21.45
CA THR A 371 3.23 6.57 20.18
C THR A 371 4.19 6.60 18.99
N TRP A 372 3.69 6.47 17.75
CA TRP A 372 4.48 6.70 16.53
C TRP A 372 4.68 8.20 16.20
N SER A 373 4.20 9.12 17.03
CA SER A 373 4.41 10.56 16.79
C SER A 373 5.88 10.95 17.04
N PRO A 374 6.59 11.55 16.08
CA PRO A 374 7.98 11.95 16.27
C PRO A 374 8.20 12.89 17.45
N LEU A 375 7.28 13.85 17.68
CA LEU A 375 7.37 14.77 18.82
C LEU A 375 7.22 14.02 20.15
N ASP A 376 6.26 13.10 20.23
CA ASP A 376 6.03 12.29 21.43
C ASP A 376 7.26 11.42 21.76
N ILE A 377 7.81 10.74 20.76
CA ILE A 377 9.02 9.90 20.91
C ILE A 377 10.20 10.73 21.38
N LEU A 378 10.49 11.85 20.71
CA LEU A 378 11.67 12.68 21.01
C LEU A 378 11.54 13.39 22.37
N ASP A 379 10.34 13.87 22.74
CA ASP A 379 10.09 14.50 24.04
C ASP A 379 10.15 13.44 25.17
N THR A 380 9.61 12.23 24.94
CA THR A 380 9.61 11.09 25.89
C THR A 380 11.02 10.61 26.21
N THR A 381 11.81 10.38 25.17
CA THR A 381 13.17 9.83 25.29
C THR A 381 14.13 10.85 25.91
N LYS A 382 14.04 12.14 25.54
CA LYS A 382 14.80 13.23 26.19
C LYS A 382 14.47 13.38 27.67
N GLY A 383 13.21 13.15 28.04
CA GLY A 383 12.75 13.30 29.42
C GLY A 383 13.12 12.14 30.36
N ASN A 384 13.74 11.06 29.86
CA ASN A 384 14.04 9.84 30.64
C ASN A 384 12.79 9.24 31.34
N TRP A 385 11.62 9.25 30.70
CA TRP A 385 10.40 8.64 31.26
C TRP A 385 9.76 7.59 30.36
N GLY A 386 10.32 7.33 29.17
CA GLY A 386 9.95 6.21 28.29
C GLY A 386 11.15 5.65 27.51
N TYR A 387 10.89 4.69 26.62
CA TYR A 387 11.91 4.03 25.78
C TYR A 387 11.52 4.03 24.30
N GLY A 388 12.50 3.85 23.41
CA GLY A 388 12.26 3.68 21.98
C GLY A 388 12.68 2.30 21.49
N MET A 389 12.05 1.83 20.42
CA MET A 389 12.28 0.53 19.78
C MET A 389 12.55 0.78 18.29
N CYS A 390 12.88 -0.26 17.52
CA CYS A 390 13.04 -0.16 16.07
C CYS A 390 11.89 0.62 15.40
N THR A 391 10.64 0.33 15.78
CA THR A 391 9.44 1.04 15.31
C THR A 391 9.51 2.55 15.51
N HIS A 392 10.02 2.99 16.65
CA HIS A 392 10.14 4.41 16.97
C HIS A 392 11.24 5.09 16.14
N TYR A 393 12.36 4.42 15.87
CA TYR A 393 13.39 4.94 14.96
C TYR A 393 12.84 5.11 13.55
N GLY A 394 12.15 4.09 13.01
CA GLY A 394 11.51 4.15 11.70
C GLY A 394 10.43 5.23 11.61
N ALA A 395 9.60 5.38 12.66
CA ALA A 395 8.56 6.41 12.71
C ALA A 395 9.13 7.84 12.79
N VAL A 396 10.17 8.06 13.61
CA VAL A 396 10.86 9.37 13.70
C VAL A 396 11.53 9.71 12.37
N PHE A 397 12.21 8.76 11.72
CA PHE A 397 12.80 8.99 10.40
C PHE A 397 11.75 9.39 9.37
N ALA A 398 10.70 8.58 9.22
CA ALA A 398 9.63 8.86 8.27
C ALA A 398 8.97 10.22 8.54
N GLY A 399 8.71 10.56 9.80
CA GLY A 399 8.10 11.83 10.20
C GLY A 399 9.00 13.04 9.99
N CYS A 400 10.29 12.95 10.35
CA CYS A 400 11.25 14.04 10.15
C CYS A 400 11.55 14.28 8.67
N ALA A 401 11.76 13.22 7.88
CA ALA A 401 11.95 13.33 6.44
C ALA A 401 10.72 13.95 5.76
N SER A 402 9.52 13.53 6.17
CA SER A 402 8.26 14.12 5.69
C SER A 402 8.10 15.58 6.09
N ALA A 403 8.56 15.97 7.29
CA ALA A 403 8.52 17.36 7.75
C ALA A 403 9.45 18.26 6.94
N LEU A 404 10.58 17.73 6.44
CA LEU A 404 11.52 18.39 5.54
C LEU A 404 11.07 18.37 4.07
N GLY A 405 9.90 17.78 3.78
CA GLY A 405 9.26 17.77 2.47
C GLY A 405 9.55 16.54 1.59
N TRP A 406 10.38 15.59 2.06
CA TRP A 406 10.53 14.29 1.38
C TRP A 406 9.28 13.44 1.54
N VAL A 407 9.15 12.41 0.71
CA VAL A 407 8.08 11.43 0.86
C VAL A 407 8.67 10.18 1.49
N ALA A 408 8.34 9.97 2.76
CA ALA A 408 8.82 8.84 3.54
C ALA A 408 7.68 8.13 4.27
N ARG A 409 7.91 6.86 4.63
CA ARG A 409 6.97 6.01 5.36
C ARG A 409 7.71 5.02 6.24
N SER A 410 7.07 4.58 7.32
CA SER A 410 7.57 3.45 8.10
C SER A 410 7.37 2.14 7.31
N ILE A 411 8.21 1.15 7.56
CA ILE A 411 8.06 -0.19 7.04
C ILE A 411 8.26 -1.21 8.15
N VAL A 412 7.31 -2.11 8.26
CA VAL A 412 7.32 -3.23 9.21
C VAL A 412 7.88 -4.45 8.49
N VAL A 413 8.84 -5.13 9.10
CA VAL A 413 9.34 -6.43 8.66
C VAL A 413 9.23 -7.42 9.83
N ASP A 414 9.67 -8.67 9.66
CA ASP A 414 9.53 -9.64 10.74
C ASP A 414 10.34 -9.25 11.99
N HIS A 415 9.69 -8.94 13.11
CA HIS A 415 10.35 -8.54 14.37
C HIS A 415 11.26 -7.29 14.27
N HIS A 416 11.12 -6.47 13.23
CA HIS A 416 11.86 -5.22 13.06
C HIS A 416 11.02 -4.19 12.32
N CYS A 417 11.36 -2.91 12.46
CA CYS A 417 10.69 -1.82 11.77
C CYS A 417 11.69 -0.71 11.48
N LEU A 418 11.61 -0.15 10.28
CA LEU A 418 12.49 0.91 9.78
C LEU A 418 11.69 1.87 8.89
N ALA A 419 12.33 2.57 7.95
CA ALA A 419 11.66 3.46 7.02
C ALA A 419 12.07 3.22 5.56
N GLU A 420 11.21 3.67 4.65
CA GLU A 420 11.55 3.91 3.25
C GLU A 420 11.30 5.39 2.92
N VAL A 421 12.13 5.94 2.04
CA VAL A 421 12.01 7.30 1.51
C VAL A 421 12.18 7.31 0.00
N TRP A 422 11.45 8.16 -0.69
CA TRP A 422 11.65 8.42 -2.11
C TRP A 422 12.88 9.28 -2.32
N SER A 423 13.83 8.79 -3.12
CA SER A 423 14.96 9.56 -3.60
C SER A 423 14.64 10.14 -4.98
N GLU A 424 14.73 11.47 -5.10
CA GLU A 424 14.60 12.15 -6.38
C GLU A 424 15.79 11.88 -7.30
N ASP A 425 17.01 11.75 -6.77
CA ASP A 425 18.19 11.49 -7.60
C ASP A 425 18.12 10.09 -8.25
N LEU A 426 17.63 9.09 -7.51
CA LEU A 426 17.50 7.71 -7.99
C LEU A 426 16.13 7.42 -8.62
N GLN A 427 15.16 8.31 -8.46
CA GLN A 427 13.76 8.12 -8.89
C GLN A 427 13.17 6.80 -8.40
N LYS A 428 13.45 6.44 -7.14
CA LYS A 428 12.95 5.22 -6.49
C LYS A 428 12.88 5.36 -4.97
N TRP A 429 12.12 4.45 -4.36
CA TRP A 429 12.14 4.24 -2.91
C TRP A 429 13.43 3.54 -2.49
N ILE A 430 13.96 3.92 -1.32
CA ILE A 430 15.16 3.34 -0.70
C ILE A 430 14.93 3.11 0.80
N LEU A 431 15.57 2.08 1.36
CA LEU A 431 15.51 1.76 2.79
C LEU A 431 16.45 2.63 3.61
N GLU A 432 15.95 3.12 4.75
CA GLU A 432 16.71 3.87 5.74
C GLU A 432 16.45 3.28 7.13
N ASP A 433 17.51 2.75 7.76
CA ASP A 433 17.42 2.12 9.09
C ASP A 433 18.16 2.93 10.15
N ALA A 434 17.42 3.77 10.89
CA ALA A 434 17.96 4.56 12.00
C ALA A 434 18.12 3.76 13.31
N GLY A 435 17.90 2.44 13.32
CA GLY A 435 17.74 1.59 14.50
C GLY A 435 18.86 1.67 15.57
N PRO A 436 18.63 1.11 16.76
CA PRO A 436 19.37 1.44 18.00
C PRO A 436 20.81 0.92 18.15
N ASN A 437 21.24 -0.03 17.33
CA ASN A 437 22.55 -0.69 17.47
C ASN A 437 23.50 -0.22 16.37
N THR A 438 24.81 -0.33 16.61
CA THR A 438 25.86 0.02 15.65
C THR A 438 25.83 -0.77 14.36
N GLU A 439 25.13 -1.90 14.28
CA GLU A 439 24.88 -2.62 13.02
C GLU A 439 23.78 -1.96 12.15
N PHE A 440 22.92 -1.17 12.79
CA PHE A 440 21.95 -0.26 12.17
C PHE A 440 22.58 1.14 12.02
N ASP A 441 21.79 2.16 11.69
CA ASP A 441 22.26 3.41 11.06
C ASP A 441 22.85 3.16 9.66
N ALA A 442 22.04 2.59 8.77
CA ALA A 442 22.47 2.28 7.41
C ALA A 442 21.41 2.53 6.35
N THR A 443 21.89 2.86 5.15
CA THR A 443 21.18 2.66 3.88
C THR A 443 21.62 1.30 3.34
N TYR A 444 20.68 0.42 3.00
CA TYR A 444 21.05 -0.88 2.40
C TYR A 444 21.24 -0.75 0.90
N GLU A 445 22.25 -1.41 0.36
CA GLU A 445 22.61 -1.33 -1.05
C GLU A 445 23.05 -2.67 -1.65
N ILE A 446 22.95 -2.79 -2.97
CA ILE A 446 23.56 -3.86 -3.75
C ILE A 446 24.38 -3.22 -4.86
N ASP A 447 25.66 -3.61 -4.97
CA ASP A 447 26.57 -3.11 -5.99
C ASP A 447 26.64 -1.56 -6.02
N GLY A 448 26.59 -0.92 -4.84
CA GLY A 448 26.68 0.54 -4.66
C GLY A 448 25.38 1.31 -4.90
N VAL A 449 24.26 0.63 -5.12
CA VAL A 449 22.95 1.27 -5.35
C VAL A 449 22.00 0.98 -4.20
N PRO A 450 21.45 2.01 -3.52
CA PRO A 450 20.42 1.83 -2.50
C PRO A 450 19.22 1.01 -2.98
N ILE A 451 18.72 0.15 -2.10
CA ILE A 451 17.62 -0.77 -2.40
C ILE A 451 16.39 -0.53 -1.51
N ASN A 452 15.22 -0.91 -2.01
CA ASN A 452 13.97 -0.97 -1.23
C ASN A 452 13.74 -2.37 -0.61
N ALA A 453 12.67 -2.52 0.18
CA ALA A 453 12.37 -3.76 0.88
C ALA A 453 12.09 -4.96 -0.04
N LEU A 454 11.45 -4.76 -1.18
CA LEU A 454 11.17 -5.84 -2.13
C LEU A 454 12.46 -6.32 -2.81
N GLU A 455 13.34 -5.39 -3.18
CA GLU A 455 14.66 -5.73 -3.71
C GLU A 455 15.49 -6.50 -2.68
N LEU A 456 15.45 -6.09 -1.41
CA LEU A 456 16.13 -6.78 -0.32
C LEU A 456 15.51 -8.16 -0.06
N HIS A 457 14.17 -8.26 -0.01
CA HIS A 457 13.42 -9.52 0.09
C HIS A 457 13.85 -10.53 -0.98
N TYR A 458 13.86 -10.12 -2.25
CA TYR A 458 14.31 -10.99 -3.35
C TYR A 458 15.81 -11.32 -3.30
N ALA A 459 16.65 -10.36 -2.88
CA ALA A 459 18.07 -10.60 -2.73
C ALA A 459 18.35 -11.61 -1.60
N ALA A 460 17.63 -11.49 -0.47
CA ALA A 460 17.72 -12.36 0.70
C ALA A 460 17.40 -13.82 0.38
N ALA A 461 16.36 -14.04 -0.44
CA ALA A 461 15.92 -15.34 -0.91
C ALA A 461 16.77 -15.89 -2.09
N GLY A 462 17.60 -15.06 -2.72
CA GLY A 462 18.23 -15.35 -4.00
C GLY A 462 19.77 -15.42 -3.99
N LYS A 463 20.35 -15.46 -5.19
CA LYS A 463 21.82 -15.51 -5.40
C LYS A 463 22.53 -14.22 -4.99
N LYS A 464 21.80 -13.12 -4.83
CA LYS A 464 22.35 -11.80 -4.47
C LYS A 464 22.52 -11.61 -2.96
N ARG A 465 22.15 -12.57 -2.11
CA ARG A 465 22.24 -12.46 -0.64
C ARG A 465 23.58 -11.96 -0.12
N LYS A 466 24.69 -12.43 -0.70
CA LYS A 466 26.06 -12.04 -0.30
C LYS A 466 26.49 -10.65 -0.78
N LYS A 467 25.68 -9.99 -1.61
CA LYS A 467 25.93 -8.65 -2.14
C LYS A 467 25.18 -7.56 -1.39
N ILE A 468 24.37 -7.92 -0.39
CA ILE A 468 23.62 -6.96 0.41
C ILE A 468 24.62 -6.30 1.37
N MET A 469 24.81 -5.00 1.20
CA MET A 469 25.72 -4.20 2.01
C MET A 469 24.93 -3.20 2.85
N ALA A 470 25.44 -2.90 4.03
CA ALA A 470 25.01 -1.79 4.87
C ALA A 470 25.98 -0.62 4.64
N ASN A 471 25.47 0.47 4.08
CA ASN A 471 26.21 1.70 3.87
C ASN A 471 25.94 2.68 5.01
N LYS A 472 26.97 2.94 5.80
CA LYS A 472 26.95 3.78 7.00
C LYS A 472 27.54 5.13 6.68
N LEU A 473 26.74 5.93 6.00
CA LEU A 473 26.94 7.37 5.89
C LEU A 473 26.35 8.04 7.14
N PRO A 474 26.98 9.09 7.70
CA PRO A 474 28.15 9.82 7.19
C PRO A 474 29.51 9.21 7.58
N GLN A 475 29.56 8.03 8.20
CA GLN A 475 30.81 7.44 8.70
C GLN A 475 31.72 6.86 7.59
N ASN A 476 31.29 6.91 6.32
CA ASN A 476 32.02 6.42 5.14
C ASN A 476 32.46 4.96 5.27
N LYS A 477 31.60 4.12 5.85
CA LYS A 477 31.85 2.71 6.04
C LYS A 477 30.81 1.88 5.31
N ILE A 478 31.26 0.95 4.48
CA ILE A 478 30.39 -0.03 3.80
C ILE A 478 30.81 -1.42 4.28
N GLU A 479 29.84 -2.21 4.74
CA GLU A 479 30.09 -3.57 5.24
C GLU A 479 28.98 -4.53 4.83
N PRO A 480 29.24 -5.85 4.75
CA PRO A 480 28.19 -6.82 4.49
C PRO A 480 27.10 -6.74 5.54
N MET A 481 25.83 -6.83 5.14
CA MET A 481 24.73 -6.94 6.08
C MET A 481 24.78 -8.34 6.74
N THR A 482 25.12 -8.39 8.03
CA THR A 482 25.34 -9.66 8.75
C THR A 482 24.14 -10.12 9.59
N GLN A 483 23.27 -9.20 9.99
CA GLN A 483 22.06 -9.47 10.76
C GLN A 483 20.82 -9.02 9.98
N TYR A 484 19.64 -9.52 10.37
CA TYR A 484 18.33 -9.06 9.89
C TYR A 484 18.02 -9.25 8.38
N ILE A 485 18.88 -9.89 7.58
CA ILE A 485 18.52 -10.21 6.19
C ILE A 485 17.24 -11.08 6.14
N ASP A 486 17.13 -12.07 7.03
CA ASP A 486 16.03 -13.04 7.00
C ASP A 486 14.69 -12.46 7.47
N VAL A 487 14.69 -11.32 8.16
CA VAL A 487 13.44 -10.69 8.60
C VAL A 487 12.65 -10.05 7.46
N PHE A 488 13.30 -9.81 6.32
CA PHE A 488 12.64 -9.34 5.10
C PHE A 488 11.89 -10.47 4.38
N CYS A 489 11.75 -11.66 4.95
CA CYS A 489 10.87 -12.71 4.43
C CYS A 489 9.41 -12.25 4.27
N ARG A 490 9.01 -11.21 4.99
CA ARG A 490 7.76 -10.47 4.82
C ARG A 490 7.97 -9.00 5.18
N PHE A 491 7.15 -8.13 4.61
CA PHE A 491 7.15 -6.72 4.97
C PHE A 491 5.79 -6.08 4.67
N GLY A 492 5.49 -5.00 5.37
CA GLY A 492 4.25 -4.24 5.20
C GLY A 492 4.43 -2.77 5.54
N ILE A 493 3.52 -1.95 5.05
CA ILE A 493 3.53 -0.50 5.28
C ILE A 493 2.20 -0.04 5.89
N PRO A 494 2.21 0.96 6.78
CA PRO A 494 1.01 1.74 7.03
C PRO A 494 0.68 2.53 5.74
N LEU A 495 -0.60 2.67 5.42
CA LEU A 495 -1.06 3.47 4.27
C LEU A 495 -1.10 4.98 4.59
N ARG A 496 -0.15 5.45 5.40
CA ARG A 496 -0.06 6.83 5.87
C ARG A 496 1.33 7.16 6.42
N ASN A 497 1.68 8.44 6.41
CA ASN A 497 2.82 8.98 7.17
C ASN A 497 2.43 10.15 8.09
N THR A 498 1.14 10.23 8.47
CA THR A 498 0.56 11.35 9.24
C THR A 498 0.67 11.18 10.77
N HIS A 499 1.52 10.28 11.29
CA HIS A 499 1.63 9.96 12.73
C HIS A 499 2.04 11.15 13.60
N LEU A 500 2.70 12.17 13.03
CA LEU A 500 2.99 13.44 13.72
C LEU A 500 1.74 14.27 14.05
N ILE A 501 0.70 14.15 13.22
CA ILE A 501 -0.55 14.92 13.34
C ILE A 501 -1.61 14.08 14.05
N PHE A 502 -1.76 12.82 13.65
CA PHE A 502 -2.70 11.88 14.29
C PHE A 502 -1.94 10.62 14.69
N ALA A 503 -1.74 10.39 15.99
CA ALA A 503 -1.04 9.21 16.47
C ALA A 503 -1.73 7.90 16.05
N GLU A 504 -3.07 7.92 16.03
CA GLU A 504 -3.95 6.78 15.72
C GLU A 504 -4.57 6.90 14.32
N PRO A 505 -5.00 5.79 13.68
CA PRO A 505 -4.86 4.42 14.17
C PRO A 505 -3.42 3.90 14.03
N ALA A 506 -2.95 3.20 15.06
CA ALA A 506 -1.71 2.44 15.12
C ALA A 506 -1.90 1.22 16.04
N GLU A 507 -0.94 0.30 16.04
CA GLU A 507 -0.95 -0.82 16.96
C GLU A 507 -0.64 -0.37 18.39
N LEU A 508 -1.43 -0.81 19.38
CA LEU A 508 -1.17 -0.53 20.78
C LEU A 508 0.19 -1.10 21.20
N ARG A 509 0.95 -0.32 21.98
CA ARG A 509 2.37 -0.59 22.32
C ARG A 509 3.34 -0.69 21.13
N HIS A 510 2.91 -0.34 19.92
CA HIS A 510 3.78 0.17 18.87
C HIS A 510 4.95 -0.78 18.51
N GLY A 511 4.68 -2.08 18.44
CA GLY A 511 5.66 -3.13 18.11
C GLY A 511 6.42 -3.73 19.30
N ASN A 512 5.97 -3.51 20.54
CA ASN A 512 6.51 -4.18 21.73
C ASN A 512 6.21 -5.70 21.74
N GLY A 513 5.12 -6.10 21.09
CA GLY A 513 4.69 -7.47 20.91
C GLY A 513 4.74 -7.92 19.45
N GLN A 514 4.14 -9.08 19.17
CA GLN A 514 3.99 -9.56 17.80
C GLN A 514 2.87 -8.80 17.11
N TYR A 515 3.12 -8.31 15.89
CA TYR A 515 2.14 -7.56 15.12
C TYR A 515 0.81 -8.34 14.98
N HIS A 516 -0.28 -7.61 15.16
CA HIS A 516 -1.66 -8.07 15.06
C HIS A 516 -2.58 -7.04 14.39
N TRP A 517 -2.21 -5.76 14.32
CA TRP A 517 -3.07 -4.75 13.68
C TRP A 517 -3.29 -5.00 12.17
N ASP A 518 -4.56 -5.02 11.75
CA ASP A 518 -5.01 -5.34 10.39
C ASP A 518 -5.08 -4.11 9.46
N GLY A 519 -4.43 -3.00 9.84
CA GLY A 519 -4.38 -1.77 9.05
C GLY A 519 -3.18 -1.66 8.10
N TYR A 520 -2.23 -2.59 8.16
CA TYR A 520 -1.04 -2.60 7.31
C TYR A 520 -1.32 -3.24 5.95
N LEU A 521 -0.76 -2.69 4.87
CA LEU A 521 -0.65 -3.36 3.58
C LEU A 521 0.60 -4.24 3.57
N TRP A 522 0.43 -5.55 3.43
CA TRP A 522 1.53 -6.52 3.40
C TRP A 522 1.89 -6.99 1.98
N TRP A 523 3.18 -7.20 1.73
CA TRP A 523 3.65 -7.90 0.55
C TRP A 523 3.34 -9.40 0.66
N SER A 524 2.91 -10.00 -0.45
CA SER A 524 2.78 -11.45 -0.58
C SER A 524 3.33 -11.94 -1.92
N ASP A 525 4.18 -12.96 -1.86
CA ASP A 525 4.70 -13.64 -3.05
C ASP A 525 3.63 -14.43 -3.81
N GLY A 526 2.50 -14.73 -3.17
CA GLY A 526 1.41 -15.49 -3.77
C GLY A 526 0.04 -14.98 -3.37
N ILE A 527 -0.93 -15.18 -4.26
CA ILE A 527 -2.33 -14.82 -4.01
C ILE A 527 -3.00 -15.65 -2.90
N ASP A 528 -2.48 -16.86 -2.63
CA ASP A 528 -2.76 -17.59 -1.40
C ASP A 528 -1.56 -17.41 -0.46
N PRO A 529 -1.61 -16.44 0.46
CA PRO A 529 -0.42 -15.99 1.16
C PRO A 529 0.07 -17.00 2.18
N GLN A 530 1.40 -17.07 2.34
CA GLN A 530 2.03 -17.83 3.41
C GLN A 530 1.68 -17.25 4.78
N TYR A 531 1.72 -15.92 4.90
CA TYR A 531 1.36 -15.13 6.09
C TYR A 531 -0.08 -14.64 5.94
N ALA A 532 -1.02 -15.49 6.36
CA ALA A 532 -2.43 -15.36 6.03
C ALA A 532 -3.24 -14.48 6.99
N GLU A 533 -2.63 -13.96 8.07
CA GLU A 533 -3.28 -13.31 9.20
C GLU A 533 -3.77 -11.88 8.94
N TYR A 534 -3.42 -11.27 7.80
CA TYR A 534 -3.83 -9.90 7.47
C TYR A 534 -4.75 -9.83 6.25
N SER A 535 -5.65 -8.86 6.25
CA SER A 535 -6.68 -8.70 5.24
C SER A 535 -6.19 -7.90 4.03
N LEU A 536 -5.25 -6.96 4.20
CA LEU A 536 -4.66 -6.18 3.10
C LEU A 536 -3.32 -6.79 2.69
N GLN A 537 -3.32 -7.46 1.53
CA GLN A 537 -2.11 -8.06 0.97
C GLN A 537 -2.07 -7.83 -0.54
N THR A 538 -0.87 -7.63 -1.06
CA THR A 538 -0.66 -7.44 -2.51
C THR A 538 0.66 -8.04 -2.95
N SER A 539 0.69 -8.43 -4.21
CA SER A 539 1.88 -8.90 -4.92
C SER A 539 2.27 -7.94 -6.05
N ARG A 540 1.65 -6.75 -6.11
CA ARG A 540 1.88 -5.76 -7.16
C ARG A 540 2.97 -4.80 -6.69
N PRO A 541 4.14 -4.76 -7.36
CA PRO A 541 5.20 -3.83 -6.98
C PRO A 541 4.71 -2.38 -6.93
N GLY A 542 3.88 -1.95 -7.88
CA GLY A 542 3.33 -0.59 -7.90
C GLY A 542 2.41 -0.22 -6.74
N ASP A 543 1.97 -1.17 -5.91
CA ASP A 543 1.21 -0.84 -4.68
C ASP A 543 2.13 -0.44 -3.52
N PHE A 544 3.42 -0.79 -3.59
CA PHE A 544 4.46 -0.33 -2.67
C PHE A 544 5.34 0.75 -3.33
N TYR A 545 5.70 0.59 -4.59
CA TYR A 545 6.72 1.41 -5.27
C TYR A 545 6.10 2.21 -6.40
N TRP A 546 5.07 2.99 -6.07
CA TRP A 546 4.47 3.95 -7.00
C TRP A 546 5.42 5.13 -7.25
N SER A 547 5.28 5.77 -8.41
CA SER A 547 6.04 6.96 -8.79
C SER A 547 5.67 8.12 -7.88
N VAL A 548 6.66 8.84 -7.37
CA VAL A 548 6.46 10.01 -6.51
C VAL A 548 7.11 11.22 -7.16
N ASN A 549 6.43 12.36 -7.10
CA ASN A 549 6.98 13.66 -7.54
C ASN A 549 7.53 13.66 -8.97
N GLN A 550 6.89 12.91 -9.87
CA GLN A 550 7.21 12.92 -11.30
C GLN A 550 6.20 13.76 -12.05
N THR A 551 6.65 14.36 -13.17
CA THR A 551 5.82 15.10 -14.11
C THR A 551 5.89 14.44 -15.48
N ARG A 552 4.79 14.45 -16.22
CA ARG A 552 4.71 13.97 -17.60
C ARG A 552 4.05 15.02 -18.48
N ILE A 553 4.60 15.20 -19.67
CA ILE A 553 4.14 16.18 -20.67
C ILE A 553 3.37 15.45 -21.77
N TYR A 554 2.16 15.93 -22.05
CA TYR A 554 1.35 15.53 -23.19
C TYR A 554 1.23 16.72 -24.14
N LEU A 555 1.46 16.47 -25.42
CA LEU A 555 1.41 17.49 -26.47
C LEU A 555 0.25 17.22 -27.43
N GLN A 556 -0.37 18.29 -27.92
CA GLN A 556 -1.36 18.25 -28.98
C GLN A 556 -1.25 19.50 -29.86
N ALA A 557 -1.45 19.39 -31.16
CA ALA A 557 -1.54 20.55 -32.04
C ALA A 557 -2.69 21.49 -31.60
N ALA A 558 -2.40 22.78 -31.43
CA ALA A 558 -3.40 23.79 -31.11
C ALA A 558 -4.13 24.29 -32.38
N GLU A 559 -5.06 25.24 -32.25
CA GLU A 559 -5.73 25.86 -33.40
C GLU A 559 -4.74 26.67 -34.26
N ASP A 560 -3.86 27.43 -33.61
CA ASP A 560 -2.75 28.13 -34.25
C ASP A 560 -1.66 27.15 -34.70
N ALA A 561 -1.22 27.28 -35.95
CA ALA A 561 -0.23 26.40 -36.59
C ALA A 561 1.18 26.53 -35.99
N GLN A 562 1.44 27.54 -35.16
CA GLN A 562 2.70 27.72 -34.45
C GLN A 562 2.63 27.34 -32.96
N CYS A 563 1.52 26.75 -32.52
CA CYS A 563 1.27 26.49 -31.11
C CYS A 563 0.96 25.03 -30.82
N LEU A 564 1.44 24.55 -29.67
CA LEU A 564 1.05 23.27 -29.09
C LEU A 564 0.22 23.51 -27.82
N GLN A 565 -0.86 22.74 -27.66
CA GLN A 565 -1.52 22.56 -26.38
C GLN A 565 -0.69 21.61 -25.53
N VAL A 566 -0.30 22.07 -24.35
CA VAL A 566 0.39 21.28 -23.33
C VAL A 566 -0.63 20.85 -22.28
N ASP A 567 -0.59 19.59 -21.90
CA ASP A 567 -1.24 19.04 -20.72
C ASP A 567 -0.18 18.36 -19.84
N LEU A 568 -0.17 18.68 -18.54
CA LEU A 568 0.75 18.13 -17.55
C LEU A 568 0.02 17.14 -16.64
N GLU A 569 0.69 16.03 -16.34
CA GLU A 569 0.30 15.08 -15.31
C GLU A 569 1.39 15.03 -14.24
N HIS A 570 1.02 14.80 -12.99
CA HIS A 570 1.99 14.66 -11.91
C HIS A 570 1.61 13.60 -10.88
N THR A 571 2.62 13.14 -10.12
CA THR A 571 2.44 12.28 -8.94
C THR A 571 2.94 12.93 -7.63
N ALA A 572 3.25 14.22 -7.65
CA ALA A 572 3.69 14.97 -6.47
C ALA A 572 2.63 14.97 -5.34
N PRO A 573 2.92 14.39 -4.16
CA PRO A 573 2.06 14.53 -3.00
C PRO A 573 2.07 15.96 -2.48
N ASN A 574 0.95 16.42 -1.91
CA ASN A 574 0.78 17.80 -1.49
C ASN A 574 1.19 18.79 -2.59
N PHE A 575 0.71 18.58 -3.82
CA PHE A 575 1.02 19.43 -4.96
C PHE A 575 0.66 20.90 -4.71
N SER A 576 1.55 21.81 -5.10
CA SER A 576 1.38 23.26 -4.99
C SER A 576 1.21 23.90 -6.37
N HIS A 577 2.18 23.68 -7.25
CA HIS A 577 2.23 24.24 -8.61
C HIS A 577 3.26 23.48 -9.46
N PHE A 578 3.29 23.77 -10.75
CA PHE A 578 4.40 23.42 -11.64
C PHE A 578 5.37 24.58 -11.76
N LEU A 579 6.65 24.26 -11.93
CA LEU A 579 7.62 25.18 -12.53
C LEU A 579 7.76 24.80 -14.00
N VAL A 580 7.58 25.77 -14.87
CA VAL A 580 7.72 25.62 -16.32
C VAL A 580 8.78 26.58 -16.83
N ARG A 581 9.59 26.14 -17.79
CA ARG A 581 10.55 26.99 -18.48
C ARG A 581 10.61 26.62 -19.95
N GLU A 582 10.76 27.64 -20.78
CA GLU A 582 10.88 27.51 -22.23
C GLU A 582 12.27 28.01 -22.66
N ASN A 583 12.92 27.28 -23.57
CA ASN A 583 14.17 27.67 -24.25
C ASN A 583 15.29 28.15 -23.32
N GLY A 584 15.44 27.53 -22.14
CA GLY A 584 16.47 27.88 -21.17
C GLY A 584 16.27 29.23 -20.46
N GLY A 585 15.08 29.82 -20.53
CA GLY A 585 14.73 31.09 -19.89
C GLY A 585 14.64 31.05 -18.36
N GLN A 586 13.76 31.88 -17.78
CA GLN A 586 13.48 31.83 -16.34
C GLN A 586 12.37 30.81 -16.04
N TRP A 587 12.46 30.15 -14.90
CA TRP A 587 11.35 29.35 -14.39
C TRP A 587 10.17 30.26 -14.04
N ARG A 588 8.98 29.90 -14.53
CA ARG A 588 7.71 30.51 -14.14
C ARG A 588 6.87 29.52 -13.36
N GLU A 589 6.17 30.02 -12.34
CA GLU A 589 5.13 29.29 -11.65
C GLU A 589 3.93 29.12 -12.60
N GLU A 590 3.45 27.89 -12.73
CA GLU A 590 2.28 27.52 -13.51
C GLU A 590 1.32 26.72 -12.62
N ARG A 591 0.12 27.24 -12.43
CA ARG A 591 -0.90 26.63 -11.55
C ARG A 591 -1.86 25.75 -12.32
N GLU A 592 -2.02 26.01 -13.61
CA GLU A 592 -2.87 25.22 -14.47
C GLU A 592 -2.07 24.07 -15.09
N ALA A 593 -2.62 22.86 -15.04
CA ALA A 593 -2.01 21.71 -15.71
C ALA A 593 -2.11 21.80 -17.25
N ARG A 594 -2.77 22.84 -17.78
CA ARG A 594 -3.06 22.99 -19.21
C ARG A 594 -2.75 24.41 -19.68
N PHE A 595 -1.86 24.56 -20.66
CA PHE A 595 -1.50 25.85 -21.25
C PHE A 595 -1.03 25.71 -22.70
N VAL A 596 -0.97 26.83 -23.43
CA VAL A 596 -0.50 26.88 -24.82
C VAL A 596 0.99 27.22 -24.85
N TRP A 597 1.75 26.47 -25.64
CA TRP A 597 3.17 26.70 -25.91
C TRP A 597 3.35 27.22 -27.34
N SER A 598 3.74 28.49 -27.47
CA SER A 598 4.06 29.12 -28.76
C SER A 598 5.48 28.78 -29.18
N LEU A 599 5.62 28.22 -30.37
CA LEU A 599 6.90 27.82 -30.94
C LEU A 599 7.49 28.93 -31.82
N THR A 600 8.82 29.01 -31.83
CA THR A 600 9.58 29.80 -32.78
C THR A 600 10.16 28.90 -33.88
N THR A 601 10.73 29.52 -34.93
CA THR A 601 11.44 28.80 -36.00
C THR A 601 12.82 28.27 -35.60
N SER A 602 13.27 28.54 -34.37
CA SER A 602 14.47 27.92 -33.78
C SER A 602 14.11 26.61 -33.06
N GLU A 603 15.10 25.89 -32.52
CA GLU A 603 14.83 24.75 -31.64
C GLU A 603 13.98 25.21 -30.44
N ASN A 604 12.90 24.49 -30.14
CA ASN A 604 12.04 24.77 -29.01
C ASN A 604 12.18 23.68 -27.95
N GLN A 605 12.39 24.07 -26.71
CA GLN A 605 12.46 23.17 -25.55
C GLN A 605 11.51 23.64 -24.45
N LEU A 606 10.70 22.70 -23.96
CA LEU A 606 9.87 22.86 -22.77
C LEU A 606 10.42 22.00 -21.64
N GLU A 607 10.57 22.58 -20.46
CA GLU A 607 10.90 21.90 -19.22
C GLU A 607 9.81 22.13 -18.18
N ALA A 608 9.35 21.08 -17.51
CA ALA A 608 8.33 21.14 -16.49
C ALA A 608 8.66 20.23 -15.30
N GLN A 609 8.38 20.68 -14.08
CA GLN A 609 8.50 19.88 -12.86
C GLN A 609 7.45 20.28 -11.85
N ALA A 610 6.94 19.32 -11.08
CA ALA A 610 6.00 19.59 -10.00
C ALA A 610 6.74 20.09 -8.75
N VAL A 611 6.05 20.90 -7.96
CA VAL A 611 6.51 21.41 -6.66
C VAL A 611 5.45 21.10 -5.61
N ASN A 612 5.87 20.54 -4.48
CA ASN A 612 4.97 20.32 -3.35
C ASN A 612 4.85 21.56 -2.45
N VAL A 613 3.91 21.56 -1.50
CA VAL A 613 3.71 22.66 -0.53
C VAL A 613 4.92 22.94 0.36
N PHE A 614 5.90 22.03 0.42
CA PHE A 614 7.15 22.21 1.16
C PHE A 614 8.28 22.77 0.27
N GLY A 615 8.01 23.08 -1.00
CA GLY A 615 9.00 23.61 -1.94
C GLY A 615 9.94 22.58 -2.53
N LYS A 616 9.74 21.27 -2.28
CA LYS A 616 10.52 20.22 -2.92
C LYS A 616 10.08 20.05 -4.37
N THR A 617 11.06 20.03 -5.27
CA THR A 617 10.87 19.89 -6.71
C THR A 617 11.07 18.44 -7.15
N GLY A 618 10.28 17.99 -8.11
CA GLY A 618 10.44 16.69 -8.75
C GLY A 618 11.50 16.66 -9.83
N ARG A 619 11.62 15.51 -10.51
CA ARG A 619 12.42 15.40 -11.74
C ARG A 619 11.88 16.33 -12.83
N ILE A 620 12.79 16.96 -13.56
CA ILE A 620 12.46 17.79 -14.72
C ILE A 620 12.06 16.90 -15.91
N ALA A 621 10.80 17.01 -16.33
CA ALA A 621 10.31 16.48 -17.60
C ALA A 621 10.66 17.44 -18.74
N LYS A 622 11.01 16.90 -19.91
CA LYS A 622 11.48 17.67 -21.08
C LYS A 622 10.77 17.28 -22.37
N ALA A 623 10.51 18.27 -23.21
CA ALA A 623 10.08 18.06 -24.60
C ALA A 623 10.85 18.99 -25.54
N ARG A 624 11.28 18.48 -26.69
CA ARG A 624 11.94 19.26 -27.74
C ARG A 624 11.21 19.11 -29.07
N VAL A 625 10.86 20.24 -29.68
CA VAL A 625 10.06 20.31 -30.91
C VAL A 625 10.65 21.33 -31.87
N ASN A 626 10.74 20.97 -33.15
CA ASN A 626 11.06 21.89 -34.23
C ASN A 626 9.78 22.35 -34.94
N LEU A 627 9.76 23.63 -35.33
CA LEU A 627 8.75 24.19 -36.23
C LEU A 627 9.31 24.21 -37.65
N ILE A 628 8.64 23.54 -38.60
CA ILE A 628 9.08 23.32 -40.00
C ILE A 628 8.33 24.21 -40.98
#